data_AF-A0A9N9QA08-F1
#
_entry.id   AF-A0A9N9QA08-F1
#
_cell.length_a   1.000
_cell.length_b   1.000
_cell.length_c   1.000
_cell.angle_alpha   90.00
_cell.angle_beta   90.00
_cell.angle_gamma   90.00
#
_symmetry.space_group_name_H-M   'P 1'
#
loop_
_entity.id
_entity.type
_entity.pdbx_description
1 polymer ?
#
loop_
_entity_poly.entity_id
_entity_poly.type
_entity_poly.pdbx_seq_one_letter_code
_entity_poly.pdbx_strand_id
1 'polypeptide(L)' 'MTLKWFMGLGPYNASVGDHVYILFGVDVPFVLRRMESKGNFRIIGDCYTHGFMDGEILEAERRGEVEMESINIH' A
#
# COMPACT_ATOMS: atom_id res chain seq x y z
N MET A 1 -5.40 22.94 -6.82
CA MET A 1 -4.97 21.57 -6.47
C MET A 1 -6.14 20.62 -6.69
N THR A 2 -5.95 19.58 -7.49
CA THR A 2 -6.87 18.44 -7.52
C THR A 2 -6.45 17.45 -6.43
N LEU A 3 -7.41 16.91 -5.69
CA LEU A 3 -7.16 15.79 -4.79
C LEU A 3 -7.08 14.53 -5.66
N LYS A 4 -5.95 13.81 -5.64
CA LYS A 4 -5.87 12.49 -6.26
C LYS A 4 -6.55 11.49 -5.33
N TRP A 5 -7.52 10.77 -5.87
CA TRP A 5 -8.19 9.67 -5.20
C TRP A 5 -7.84 8.38 -5.91
N PHE A 6 -7.49 7.36 -5.14
CA PHE A 6 -7.24 6.02 -5.65
C PHE A 6 -8.43 5.12 -5.32
N MET A 7 -8.77 4.23 -6.24
CA MET A 7 -9.88 3.28 -6.09
C MET A 7 -9.32 1.86 -6.12
N GLY A 8 -9.88 0.98 -5.29
CA GLY A 8 -9.40 -0.39 -5.18
C GLY A 8 -10.40 -1.33 -4.51
N LEU A 9 -10.04 -2.61 -4.50
CA LEU A 9 -10.71 -3.68 -3.78
C LEU A 9 -9.75 -4.23 -2.73
N GLY A 10 -10.16 -4.19 -1.46
CA GLY A 10 -9.36 -4.66 -0.34
C GLY A 10 -9.96 -5.90 0.33
N PRO A 11 -9.24 -6.47 1.31
CA PRO A 11 -9.71 -7.62 2.08
C PRO A 11 -10.91 -7.23 2.96
N TYR A 12 -11.76 -8.21 3.28
CA TYR A 12 -13.02 -7.98 4.00
C TYR A 12 -12.85 -7.36 5.40
N ASN A 13 -11.68 -7.51 6.01
CA ASN A 13 -11.30 -7.00 7.32
C ASN A 13 -10.47 -5.71 7.26
N ALA A 14 -10.36 -5.08 6.08
CA ALA A 14 -9.81 -3.74 5.93
C ALA A 14 -10.63 -2.73 6.72
N SER A 15 -9.99 -1.70 7.24
CA SER A 15 -10.61 -0.67 8.07
C SER A 15 -9.95 0.70 7.88
N VAL A 16 -10.68 1.75 8.25
CA VAL A 16 -10.14 3.12 8.23
C VAL A 16 -8.87 3.19 9.09
N GLY A 17 -7.80 3.73 8.53
CA GLY A 17 -6.47 3.79 9.15
C GLY A 17 -5.52 2.69 8.68
N ASP A 18 -5.99 1.72 7.90
CA ASP A 18 -5.11 0.83 7.16
C ASP A 18 -4.44 1.55 5.99
N HIS A 19 -3.28 1.05 5.60
CA HIS A 19 -2.43 1.62 4.59
C HIS A 19 -2.18 0.62 3.46
N VAL A 20 -2.12 1.10 2.22
CA VAL A 20 -1.74 0.27 1.06
C VAL A 20 -0.22 0.40 0.85
N TYR A 21 0.47 -0.74 0.80
CA TYR A 21 1.89 -0.83 0.49
C TYR A 21 2.10 -1.77 -0.70
N ILE A 22 3.10 -1.47 -1.52
CA ILE A 22 3.68 -2.43 -2.44
C ILE A 22 4.99 -2.87 -1.81
N LEU A 23 5.07 -4.16 -1.48
CA LEU A 23 6.28 -4.73 -0.91
C LEU A 23 7.27 -5.01 -2.05
N PHE A 24 8.57 -4.89 -1.79
CA PHE A 24 9.55 -5.27 -2.79
C PHE A 24 9.51 -6.79 -3.03
N GLY A 25 9.48 -7.19 -4.30
CA GLY A 25 9.47 -8.60 -4.70
C GLY A 25 8.10 -9.26 -4.75
N VAL A 26 7.01 -8.50 -4.62
CA VAL A 26 5.64 -8.97 -4.87
C VAL A 26 5.01 -8.20 -6.03
N ASP A 27 4.10 -8.87 -6.75
CA ASP A 27 3.45 -8.31 -7.95
C ASP A 27 2.12 -7.59 -7.64
N VAL A 28 1.70 -7.59 -6.36
CA VAL A 28 0.40 -7.04 -5.93
C VAL A 28 0.55 -6.17 -4.68
N PRO A 29 -0.28 -5.12 -4.52
CA PRO A 29 -0.29 -4.32 -3.31
C PRO A 29 -0.96 -5.08 -2.15
N PHE A 30 -0.58 -4.69 -0.93
CA PHE A 30 -1.07 -5.25 0.33
C PHE A 30 -1.63 -4.16 1.23
N VAL A 31 -2.69 -4.50 1.96
CA VAL A 31 -3.20 -3.69 3.07
C VAL A 31 -2.43 -4.05 4.33
N LEU A 32 -1.78 -3.06 4.93
CA LEU A 32 -1.05 -3.18 6.19
C LEU A 32 -1.69 -2.31 7.28
N ARG A 33 -1.68 -2.83 8.50
CA ARG A 33 -2.14 -2.11 9.70
C ARG A 33 -0.98 -1.88 10.66
N ARG A 34 -0.80 -0.63 11.09
CA ARG A 34 0.17 -0.29 12.15
C ARG A 34 -0.24 -0.96 13.47
N MET A 35 0.71 -1.59 14.14
CA MET A 35 0.54 -2.15 15.47
C MET A 35 0.95 -1.14 16.56
N GLU A 36 0.48 -1.35 17.79
CA GLU A 36 0.81 -0.48 18.94
C GLU A 36 2.32 -0.47 19.26
N SER A 37 3.00 -1.60 19.02
CA SER A 37 4.46 -1.67 19.10
C SER A 37 5.09 -0.84 17.98
N LYS A 38 5.91 0.16 18.35
CA LYS A 38 6.55 1.08 17.40
C LYS A 38 7.24 0.34 16.24
N GLY A 39 6.84 0.69 15.03
CA GLY A 39 7.50 0.26 13.79
C GLY A 39 7.07 -1.09 13.23
N ASN A 40 6.10 -1.77 13.87
CA ASN A 40 5.57 -3.04 13.38
C ASN A 40 4.26 -2.86 12.63
N PHE A 41 4.16 -3.55 11.51
CA PHE A 41 2.96 -3.66 10.72
C PHE A 41 2.50 -5.11 10.65
N ARG A 42 1.19 -5.27 10.59
CA ARG A 42 0.54 -6.56 10.30
C ARG A 42 -0.01 -6.52 8.89
N ILE A 43 0.21 -7.59 8.12
CA ILE A 43 -0.47 -7.80 6.85
C ILE A 43 -1.94 -8.15 7.12
N ILE A 44 -2.85 -7.36 6.55
CA ILE A 44 -4.29 -7.60 6.59
C ILE A 44 -4.71 -8.50 5.43
N GLY A 45 -4.16 -8.26 4.23
CA GLY A 45 -4.39 -9.05 3.02
C GLY A 45 -3.85 -8.36 1.78
N ASP A 46 -3.88 -9.04 0.64
CA ASP A 46 -3.65 -8.46 -0.67
C ASP A 46 -4.82 -7.56 -1.10
N CYS A 47 -4.57 -6.67 -2.06
CA CYS A 47 -5.59 -5.80 -2.62
C CYS A 47 -5.33 -5.52 -4.09
N TYR A 48 -6.38 -5.06 -4.77
CA TYR A 48 -6.30 -4.43 -6.07
C TYR A 48 -6.36 -2.93 -5.87
N THR A 49 -5.40 -2.17 -6.42
CA THR A 49 -5.51 -0.71 -6.49
C THR A 49 -5.31 -0.28 -7.93
N HIS A 50 -6.30 0.41 -8.48
CA HIS A 50 -6.29 0.86 -9.87
C HIS A 50 -5.16 1.88 -10.09
N GLY A 51 -4.37 1.70 -11.15
CA GLY A 51 -3.25 2.58 -11.47
C GLY A 51 -1.93 2.27 -10.76
N PHE A 52 -1.86 1.15 -10.01
CA PHE A 52 -0.66 0.73 -9.28
C PHE A 52 -0.29 -0.74 -9.49
N MET A 53 -0.81 -1.36 -10.54
CA MET A 53 -0.42 -2.72 -10.94
C MET A 53 0.34 -2.64 -12.26
N ASP A 54 0.92 -3.74 -12.73
CA ASP A 54 1.58 -3.82 -14.05
C ASP A 54 2.69 -2.78 -14.29
N GLY A 55 3.52 -2.53 -13.28
CA GLY A 55 4.69 -1.63 -13.39
C GLY A 55 4.38 -0.12 -13.30
N GLU A 56 3.11 0.27 -13.21
CA GLU A 56 2.68 1.66 -13.04
C GLU A 56 3.27 2.30 -11.77
N ILE A 57 3.52 1.51 -10.73
CA ILE A 57 4.12 1.99 -9.48
C ILE A 57 5.52 2.57 -9.68
N LEU A 58 6.31 2.01 -10.59
CA LEU A 58 7.67 2.51 -10.89
C LEU A 58 7.59 3.86 -11.60
N GLU A 59 6.55 4.10 -12.39
CA GLU A 59 6.28 5.42 -12.94
C GLU A 59 5.79 6.39 -11.87
N ALA A 60 4.90 5.96 -10.99
CA ALA A 60 4.41 6.77 -9.88
C ALA A 60 5.58 7.20 -8.96
N GLU A 61 6.53 6.31 -8.69
CA GLU A 61 7.75 6.61 -7.95
C GLU A 61 8.60 7.65 -8.69
N ARG A 62 8.89 7.43 -9.99
CA ARG A 62 9.63 8.41 -10.81
C ARG A 62 8.96 9.79 -10.85
N ARG A 63 7.63 9.85 -10.74
CA ARG A 63 6.84 11.10 -10.70
C ARG A 63 6.76 11.70 -9.29
N GLY A 64 7.30 11.05 -8.26
CA GLY A 64 7.24 11.50 -6.87
C GLY A 64 5.86 11.39 -6.23
N GLU A 65 5.04 10.45 -6.70
CA GLU A 65 3.65 10.26 -6.23
C GLU A 65 3.53 9.23 -5.11
N VAL A 66 4.59 8.47 -4.87
CA VAL A 66 4.69 7.44 -3.83
C VAL A 66 5.98 7.61 -3.04
N GLU A 67 5.92 7.30 -1.75
CA GLU A 67 7.07 7.34 -0.85
C GLU A 67 7.57 5.93 -0.55
N MET A 68 8.89 5.75 -0.57
CA MET A 68 9.53 4.52 -0.15
C MET A 68 9.94 4.61 1.32
N GLU A 69 9.55 3.62 2.12
CA GLU A 69 10.00 3.50 3.50
C GLU A 69 10.35 2.04 3.84
N SER A 70 11.24 1.86 4.81
CA SER A 70 11.54 0.55 5.39
C SER A 70 10.59 0.28 6.55
N ILE A 71 9.85 -0.83 6.48
CA ILE A 71 8.90 -1.25 7.52
C ILE A 71 9.29 -2.63 8.07
N ASN A 72 8.91 -2.91 9.32
CA ASN A 72 9.00 -4.25 9.88
C ASN A 72 7.62 -4.90 9.80
N ILE A 73 7.58 -6.10 9.23
CA ILE A 73 6.38 -6.94 9.16
C ILE A 73 6.52 -8.02 10.23
N HIS A 74 5.50 -8.16 11.08
CA HIS A 74 5.42 -9.23 12.07
C HIS A 74 4.67 -10.46 11.54
#